data_AF-A0A932YE85-F1
#
_entry.id   AF-A0A932YE85-F1
#
_cell.length_a   1.000
_cell.length_b   1.000
_cell.length_c   1.000
_cell.angle_alpha   90.00
_cell.angle_beta   90.00
_cell.angle_gamma   90.00
#
_symmetry.space_group_name_H-M   'P 1'
#
loop_
_entity.id
_entity.type
_entity.pdbx_description
1 polymer ?
#
loop_
_entity_poly.entity_id
_entity_poly.type
_entity_poly.pdbx_seq_one_letter_code
_entity_poly.pdbx_strand_id
1 'polypeptide(L)' 'MPKGWSEEFKAKARAFWSERYGRPVSDAEAEDIHRNLAGFFGVLQEWKKEDLDSARPNEVRSQ' A
#
# COMPACT_ATOMS: atom_id res chain seq x y z
N MET A 1 -17.92 -1.13 -9.33
CA MET A 1 -16.44 -1.18 -9.39
C MET A 1 -15.89 -0.05 -8.54
N PRO A 2 -14.79 -0.25 -7.78
CA PRO A 2 -14.15 0.89 -7.13
C PRO A 2 -13.79 1.92 -8.21
N LYS A 3 -14.00 3.20 -7.90
CA LYS A 3 -13.61 4.30 -8.80
C LYS A 3 -12.13 4.09 -9.14
N GLY A 4 -11.80 4.01 -10.43
CA GLY A 4 -10.41 3.97 -10.87
C GLY A 4 -9.62 5.14 -10.30
N TRP A 5 -8.30 5.01 -10.24
CA TRP A 5 -7.42 6.05 -9.72
C TRP A 5 -7.51 7.33 -10.55
N SER A 6 -7.23 8.48 -9.94
CA SER A 6 -7.27 9.77 -10.65
C SER A 6 -6.21 9.83 -11.75
N GLU A 7 -6.50 10.56 -12.82
CA GLU A 7 -5.55 10.77 -13.93
C GLU A 7 -4.26 11.47 -13.47
N GLU A 8 -4.38 12.39 -12.51
CA GLU A 8 -3.22 13.04 -11.88
C GLU A 8 -2.32 12.02 -11.17
N PHE A 9 -2.90 11.06 -10.45
CA PHE A 9 -2.16 10.00 -9.78
C PHE A 9 -1.42 9.12 -10.80
N LYS A 10 -2.12 8.67 -11.86
CA LYS A 10 -1.51 7.85 -12.91
C LYS A 10 -0.35 8.57 -13.58
N ALA A 11 -0.49 9.86 -13.88
CA ALA A 11 0.58 10.66 -14.48
C ALA A 11 1.82 10.74 -13.57
N LYS A 12 1.63 10.99 -12.27
CA LYS A 12 2.73 11.03 -11.29
C LYS A 12 3.42 9.67 -11.15
N ALA A 13 2.64 8.59 -11.04
CA ALA A 13 3.16 7.24 -10.92
C ALA A 13 3.95 6.83 -12.18
N ARG A 14 3.43 7.10 -13.38
CA ARG A 14 4.14 6.86 -14.63
C ARG A 14 5.46 7.60 -14.69
N ALA A 15 5.49 8.90 -14.38
CA ALA A 15 6.72 9.68 -14.41
C ALA A 15 7.78 9.11 -13.46
N PHE A 16 7.39 8.83 -12.22
CA PHE A 16 8.29 8.31 -11.19
C PHE A 16 8.88 6.94 -11.55
N TRP A 17 8.05 6.01 -12.02
CA TRP A 17 8.48 4.65 -12.34
C TRP A 17 9.15 4.54 -13.70
N SER A 18 8.78 5.36 -14.68
CA SER A 18 9.43 5.34 -15.99
C SER A 18 10.91 5.70 -15.90
N GLU A 19 11.24 6.70 -15.07
CA GLU A 19 12.62 7.10 -14.80
C GLU A 19 13.42 5.94 -14.19
N ARG A 20 12.85 5.25 -13.19
CA ARG A 20 13.52 4.16 -12.45
C ARG A 20 13.70 2.89 -13.25
N TYR A 21 12.75 2.58 -14.12
CA TYR A 21 12.84 1.40 -14.98
C TYR A 21 13.61 1.67 -16.28
N GLY A 22 13.94 2.93 -16.57
CA GLY A 22 14.58 3.31 -17.85
C GLY A 22 13.69 3.03 -19.06
N ARG A 23 12.37 2.92 -18.87
CA ARG A 23 11.39 2.67 -19.94
C ARG A 23 10.06 3.33 -19.63
N PRO A 24 9.23 3.64 -20.64
CA PRO A 24 7.86 4.09 -20.40
C PRO A 24 7.06 3.06 -19.58
N VAL A 25 6.31 3.58 -18.62
CA VAL A 25 5.32 2.84 -17.82
C VAL A 25 3.93 3.23 -18.32
N SER A 26 3.10 2.23 -18.62
CA SER A 26 1.71 2.43 -19.04
C SER A 26 0.77 2.76 -17.86
N ASP A 27 -0.45 3.21 -18.16
CA ASP A 27 -1.45 3.44 -17.11
C ASP A 27 -1.82 2.15 -16.37
N ALA A 28 -1.97 1.03 -17.10
CA ALA A 28 -2.27 -0.26 -16.50
C ALA A 28 -1.16 -0.71 -15.53
N GLU A 29 0.10 -0.56 -15.93
CA GLU A 29 1.24 -0.86 -15.06
C GLU A 29 1.30 0.08 -13.84
N ALA A 30 1.01 1.37 -14.02
CA ALA A 30 0.96 2.32 -12.91
C ALA A 30 -0.12 1.93 -11.87
N GLU A 31 -1.28 1.47 -12.34
CA GLU A 31 -2.33 0.96 -11.47
C GLU A 31 -1.94 -0.35 -10.77
N ASP A 32 -1.28 -1.27 -11.47
CA ASP A 32 -0.81 -2.54 -10.89
C ASP A 32 0.26 -2.32 -9.82
N ILE A 33 1.26 -1.48 -10.12
CA ILE A 33 2.30 -1.10 -9.14
C ILE A 33 1.64 -0.52 -7.90
N HIS A 34 0.64 0.34 -8.07
CA HIS A 34 -0.04 0.93 -6.93
C HIS A 34 -0.87 -0.07 -6.13
N ARG A 35 -1.63 -0.96 -6.78
CA ARG A 35 -2.35 -2.06 -6.09
C ARG A 35 -1.41 -2.90 -5.25
N ASN A 36 -0.25 -3.26 -5.80
CA ASN A 36 0.75 -4.06 -5.10
C ASN A 36 1.32 -3.32 -3.89
N LEU A 37 1.64 -2.02 -4.02
CA LEU A 37 2.13 -1.21 -2.91
C LEU A 37 1.05 -1.05 -1.82
N ALA A 38 -0.19 -0.77 -2.20
CA ALA A 38 -1.29 -0.65 -1.25
C ALA A 38 -1.52 -1.96 -0.47
N GLY A 39 -1.47 -3.11 -1.16
CA GLY A 39 -1.54 -4.42 -0.52
C GLY A 39 -0.38 -4.68 0.44
N PHE A 40 0.85 -4.39 0.02
CA PHE A 40 2.03 -4.55 0.87
C PHE A 40 1.95 -3.70 2.15
N PHE A 41 1.58 -2.41 2.03
CA PHE A 41 1.38 -1.56 3.20
C PHE A 41 0.21 -2.00 4.09
N GLY A 42 -0.84 -2.59 3.50
CA GLY A 42 -1.94 -3.21 4.25
C GLY A 42 -1.45 -4.33 5.17
N VAL A 43 -0.62 -5.24 4.65
CA VAL A 43 -0.01 -6.32 5.45
C VAL A 43 0.86 -5.76 6.57
N LEU A 44 1.68 -4.74 6.29
CA LEU A 44 2.49 -4.10 7.34
C LEU A 44 1.64 -3.45 8.43
N GLN A 45 0.47 -2.90 8.08
CA GLN A 45 -0.45 -2.32 9.05
C GLN A 45 -1.11 -3.41 9.91
N GLU A 46 -1.44 -4.56 9.34
CA GLU A 46 -1.97 -5.72 10.06
C GLU A 46 -0.95 -6.22 11.09
N TRP A 47 0.31 -6.44 10.69
CA TRP A 47 1.37 -6.86 11.61
C TRP A 47 1.61 -5.86 12.73
N LYS A 48 1.63 -4.55 12.42
CA LYS A 48 1.74 -3.51 13.45
C LYS A 48 0.59 -3.58 14.45
N LYS A 49 -0.63 -3.87 13.98
CA LYS A 49 -1.79 -4.02 14.87
C LYS A 49 -1.64 -5.27 15.74
N GLU A 50 -1.20 -6.39 15.18
CA GLU A 50 -0.94 -7.62 15.94
C GLU A 50 0.14 -7.43 17.01
N ASP A 51 1.21 -6.70 16.70
CA ASP A 51 2.24 -6.35 17.67
C ASP A 51 1.68 -5.50 18.82
N LEU A 52 0.87 -4.47 18.50
CA LEU A 52 0.22 -3.63 19.50
C LEU A 52 -0.81 -4.40 20.34
N ASP A 53 -1.54 -5.34 19.74
CA ASP A 53 -2.52 -6.19 20.42
C ASP A 53 -1.84 -7.22 21.33
N SER A 54 -0.68 -7.74 20.92
CA SER A 54 0.15 -8.68 21.69
C SER A 54 0.94 -7.99 22.81
N ALA A 55 1.28 -6.71 22.62
CA ALA A 55 1.96 -5.90 23.63
C ALA A 55 1.03 -5.37 24.73
N ARG A 56 -0.29 -5.47 24.57
CA ARG A 56 -1.24 -5.19 25.65
C ARG A 56 -1.19 -6.33 26.66
N PRO A 57 -0.58 -6.13 27.85
CA PRO A 57 -0.49 -7.20 28.83
C PRO A 57 -1.89 -7.51 29.35
N ASN A 58 -2.02 -8.75 29.79
CA ASN A 58 -3.17 -9.40 30.40
C ASN A 58 -3.54 -8.77 31.78
N GLU A 59 -3.61 -7.44 31.89
CA GLU A 59 -3.79 -6.72 33.16
C GLU A 59 -5.24 -6.72 33.70
N VAL A 60 -6.17 -7.41 33.05
CA VAL A 60 -7.59 -7.43 33.48
C VAL A 60 -8.06 -8.79 34.00
N ARG A 61 -7.18 -9.81 34.11
CA ARG A 61 -7.58 -11.16 34.53
C ARG A 61 -7.26 -11.53 35.98
N SER A 62 -7.13 -10.54 36.86
CA SER A 62 -7.01 -10.75 38.30
C SER A 62 -7.79 -9.67 39.07
N GLN A 63 -9.12 -9.78 39.04
CA GLN A 63 -10.00 -9.34 40.12
C GLN A 63 -11.03 -10.44 40.38
#